data_AF-A0A4Y1RCZ7-F1
#
_entry.id   AF-A0A4Y1RCZ7-F1
#
_cell.length_a   1.000
_cell.length_b   1.000
_cell.length_c   1.000
_cell.angle_alpha   90.00
_cell.angle_beta   90.00
_cell.angle_gamma   90.00
#
_symmetry.space_group_name_H-M   'P 1'
#
loop_
_entity.id
_entity.type
_entity.pdbx_description
1 polymer ?
#
loop_
_entity_poly.entity_id
_entity_poly.type
_entity_poly.pdbx_seq_one_letter_code
_entity_poly.pdbx_strand_id
1 'polypeptide(L)'
;MQDAKLISSPVASGRRLSLHDGAPLDDPSEYRSVVGALQYLTLTRPDIAFAVNHVCQFMHQPTSAHWVAVKRILRYLMVLHSWLVL
;
A
#
# COMPACT_ATOMS: atom_id res chain seq x y z
N MET A 1 -12.64 22.43 2.71
CA MET A 1 -12.34 21.17 3.41
C MET A 1 -11.11 20.53 2.74
N GLN A 2 -9.94 21.18 2.59
CA GLN A 2 -8.97 21.64 3.60
C GLN A 2 -8.66 20.57 4.66
N ASP A 3 -7.38 20.15 4.65
CA ASP A 3 -6.67 19.20 5.53
C ASP A 3 -6.64 17.70 5.15
N ALA A 4 -6.50 17.37 3.87
CA ALA A 4 -5.92 16.07 3.49
C ALA A 4 -4.39 16.13 3.61
N LYS A 5 -3.86 15.77 4.79
CA LYS A 5 -2.42 15.67 5.07
C LYS A 5 -1.71 14.94 3.92
N LEU A 6 -0.91 15.67 3.13
CA LEU A 6 -0.05 15.12 2.08
C LEU A 6 0.74 13.95 2.69
N ILE A 7 0.39 12.73 2.29
CA ILE A 7 1.15 11.55 2.68
C ILE A 7 2.44 11.62 1.88
N SER A 8 3.48 12.20 2.48
CA SER A 8 4.77 12.44 1.81
C SER A 8 5.56 11.15 1.56
N SER A 9 5.16 10.03 2.15
CA SER A 9 5.83 8.74 1.99
C SER A 9 4.81 7.61 1.92
N PRO A 10 4.94 6.67 0.95
CA PRO A 10 4.07 5.50 0.87
C PRO A 10 4.22 4.55 2.06
N VAL A 11 5.30 4.71 2.84
CA VAL A 11 5.57 3.97 4.09
C VAL A 11 5.48 4.92 5.27
N ALA A 12 4.77 4.52 6.34
CA ALA A 12 4.71 5.32 7.55
C ALA A 12 6.06 5.30 8.28
N SER A 13 6.67 6.47 8.47
CA SER A 13 7.85 6.61 9.33
C SER A 13 7.53 6.11 10.74
N GLY A 14 8.23 5.07 11.19
CA GLY A 14 8.22 4.59 12.57
C GLY A 14 7.36 3.36 12.90
N ARG A 15 6.49 2.86 11.99
CA ARG A 15 5.74 1.62 12.22
C ARG A 15 6.21 0.52 11.27
N ARG A 16 7.12 -0.33 11.74
CA ARG A 16 7.56 -1.54 11.03
C ARG A 16 6.39 -2.52 11.04
N LEU A 17 5.80 -2.82 9.88
CA LEU A 17 4.77 -3.87 9.80
C LEU A 17 5.43 -5.19 10.23
N SER A 18 4.84 -5.84 11.22
CA SER A 18 5.31 -7.13 11.72
C SER A 18 4.40 -8.23 11.19
N LEU A 19 4.96 -9.42 11.00
CA LEU A 19 4.28 -10.63 10.54
C LEU A 19 3.09 -11.02 11.44
N HIS A 20 3.09 -10.56 12.69
CA HIS A 20 2.08 -10.86 13.71
C HIS A 20 1.11 -9.69 13.98
N ASP A 21 1.17 -8.62 13.17
CA ASP A 21 0.36 -7.43 13.40
C ASP A 21 -1.03 -7.61 12.78
N GLY A 22 -2.08 -7.52 13.60
CA GLY A 22 -3.48 -7.64 13.20
C GLY A 22 -4.01 -9.05 12.99
N ALA A 23 -5.33 -9.17 12.77
CA ALA A 23 -6.00 -10.43 12.47
C ALA A 23 -5.80 -10.84 11.00
N PRO A 24 -5.68 -12.14 10.68
CA PRO A 24 -5.72 -12.67 9.31
C PRO A 24 -6.95 -12.18 8.55
N LEU A 25 -6.82 -11.95 7.24
CA LEU A 25 -7.98 -11.67 6.38
C LEU A 25 -8.79 -12.95 6.18
N ASP A 26 -10.11 -12.81 6.22
CA ASP A 26 -11.08 -13.89 5.92
C ASP A 26 -10.97 -14.34 4.46
N ASP A 27 -10.86 -13.36 3.54
CA ASP A 27 -10.57 -13.59 2.13
C ASP A 27 -9.26 -12.90 1.69
N PRO A 28 -8.18 -13.64 1.39
CA PRO A 28 -6.92 -13.09 0.89
C PRO A 28 -6.94 -12.76 -0.61
N SER A 29 -8.00 -13.09 -1.35
CA SER A 29 -8.08 -12.94 -2.81
C SER A 29 -8.06 -11.47 -3.23
N GLU A 30 -8.83 -10.63 -2.53
CA GLU A 30 -8.82 -9.18 -2.76
C GLU A 30 -7.44 -8.58 -2.52
N TYR A 31 -6.78 -9.01 -1.43
CA TYR A 31 -5.43 -8.56 -1.11
C TYR A 31 -4.45 -8.90 -2.24
N ARG A 32 -4.46 -10.16 -2.71
CA ARG A 32 -3.56 -10.63 -3.77
C ARG A 32 -3.81 -9.92 -5.10
N SER A 33 -5.07 -9.71 -5.46
CA SER A 33 -5.43 -9.00 -6.70
C SER A 33 -4.91 -7.56 -6.69
N VAL A 34 -5.16 -6.82 -5.60
CA VAL A 34 -4.69 -5.43 -5.47
C VAL A 34 -3.18 -5.35 -5.43
N VAL A 35 -2.51 -6.21 -4.66
CA VAL A 35 -1.04 -6.21 -4.59
C VAL A 35 -0.43 -6.62 -5.94
N GLY A 36 -1.05 -7.53 -6.69
CA GLY A 36 -0.63 -7.87 -8.05
C GLY A 36 -0.71 -6.68 -9.02
N ALA A 37 -1.81 -5.91 -8.97
CA ALA A 37 -1.94 -4.69 -9.75
C ALA A 37 -0.91 -3.62 -9.36
N LEU A 38 -0.66 -3.46 -8.05
CA LEU A 38 0.38 -2.56 -7.54
C LEU A 38 1.77 -2.98 -8.00
N GLN A 39 2.06 -4.28 -8.05
CA GLN A 39 3.34 -4.80 -8.54
C GLN A 39 3.56 -4.42 -10.00
N TYR A 40 2.53 -4.50 -10.84
CA TYR A 40 2.63 -4.04 -12.23
C TYR A 40 2.92 -2.54 -12.31
N LEU A 41 2.27 -1.74 -11.45
CA LEU A 41 2.47 -0.29 -11.42
C LEU A 41 3.91 0.11 -11.03
N THR A 42 4.64 -0.73 -10.29
CA THR A 42 6.06 -0.44 -9.97
C THR A 42 6.96 -0.30 -11.19
N LEU A 43 6.57 -0.89 -12.34
CA LEU A 43 7.30 -0.76 -13.60
C LEU A 43 7.31 0.66 -14.15
N THR A 44 6.23 1.41 -13.94
CA THR A 44 6.09 2.81 -14.41
C THR A 44 6.24 3.83 -13.29
N ARG A 45 6.12 3.40 -12.03
CA ARG A 45 6.22 4.22 -10.81
C ARG A 45 7.19 3.58 -9.81
N PRO A 46 8.51 3.75 -9.98
CA PRO A 46 9.51 3.17 -9.09
C PRO A 46 9.47 3.79 -7.67
N ASP A 47 8.82 4.94 -7.50
CA ASP A 47 8.68 5.65 -6.23
C ASP A 47 7.89 4.86 -5.17
N ILE A 48 7.01 3.94 -5.61
CA ILE A 48 6.26 3.05 -4.72
C ILE A 48 6.85 1.63 -4.61
N ALA A 49 7.91 1.32 -5.38
CA ALA A 49 8.42 -0.04 -5.50
C ALA A 49 8.80 -0.66 -4.16
N PHE A 50 9.43 0.12 -3.27
CA PHE A 50 9.78 -0.35 -1.93
C PHE A 50 8.54 -0.72 -1.09
N ALA A 51 7.52 0.14 -1.10
CA ALA A 51 6.31 -0.09 -0.32
C ALA A 51 5.52 -1.30 -0.84
N VAL A 52 5.45 -1.45 -2.17
CA VAL A 52 4.79 -2.60 -2.83
C VAL A 52 5.54 -3.89 -2.53
N ASN A 53 6.86 -3.92 -2.73
CA ASN A 53 7.68 -5.10 -2.42
C ASN A 53 7.53 -5.53 -0.96
N HIS A 54 7.40 -4.58 -0.04
CA HIS A 54 7.17 -4.87 1.37
C HIS A 54 5.82 -5.55 1.62
N VAL A 55 4.72 -5.07 1.02
CA VAL A 55 3.40 -5.73 1.17
C VAL A 55 3.30 -7.07 0.42
N CYS A 56 4.10 -7.28 -0.63
CA CYS A 56 4.19 -8.55 -1.34
C CYS A 56 4.72 -9.69 -0.46
N GLN A 57 5.55 -9.39 0.54
CA GLN A 57 6.08 -10.40 1.47
C GLN A 57 4.97 -11.14 2.23
N PHE A 58 3.81 -10.52 2.40
CA PHE A 58 2.69 -11.06 3.19
C PHE A 58 1.58 -11.72 2.34
N MET A 59 1.81 -11.99 1.05
CA MET A 59 0.79 -12.59 0.15
C MET A 59 0.30 -13.98 0.59
N HIS A 60 1.14 -14.73 1.32
CA HIS A 60 0.79 -16.06 1.80
C HIS A 60 -0.27 -16.01 2.90
N GLN A 61 -0.21 -15.00 3.78
CA GLN A 61 -1.11 -14.83 4.92
C GLN A 61 -1.26 -13.33 5.23
N PRO A 62 -2.09 -12.60 4.47
CA PRO A 62 -2.31 -11.19 4.72
C PRO A 62 -3.10 -10.97 6.00
N THR A 63 -2.85 -9.84 6.67
CA THR A 63 -3.55 -9.43 7.89
C THR A 63 -4.18 -8.05 7.70
N SER A 64 -5.10 -7.68 8.58
CA SER A 64 -5.75 -6.38 8.59
C SER A 64 -4.73 -5.23 8.64
N ALA A 65 -3.59 -5.40 9.31
CA ALA A 65 -2.50 -4.42 9.32
C ALA A 65 -1.84 -4.30 7.94
N HIS A 66 -1.57 -5.42 7.27
CA HIS A 66 -1.07 -5.43 5.89
C HIS A 66 -2.06 -4.74 4.94
N TRP A 67 -3.36 -4.95 5.12
CA TRP A 67 -4.38 -4.30 4.31
C TRP A 67 -4.42 -2.78 4.48
N VAL A 68 -4.20 -2.29 5.71
CA VAL A 68 -4.05 -0.84 5.96
C VAL A 68 -2.85 -0.27 5.20
N ALA A 69 -1.73 -1.01 5.11
CA ALA A 69 -0.57 -0.59 4.33
C ALA A 69 -0.89 -0.49 2.83
N VAL A 70 -1.55 -1.49 2.26
CA VAL A 70 -2.00 -1.47 0.86
C VAL A 70 -2.91 -0.26 0.59
N LYS A 71 -3.87 0.01 1.47
CA LYS A 71 -4.74 1.20 1.35
C LYS A 71 -3.98 2.52 1.40
N ARG A 72 -2.87 2.60 2.15
CA ARG A 72 -2.01 3.79 2.18
C ARG A 72 -1.26 3.99 0.86
N ILE A 73 -0.75 2.93 0.25
CA ILE A 73 -0.12 2.97 -1.08
C ILE A 73 -1.13 3.47 -2.12
N LEU A 74 -2.35 2.93 -2.12
CA LEU A 74 -3.43 3.37 -3.01
C LEU A 74 -3.77 4.85 -2.81
N ARG A 75 -3.85 5.32 -1.56
CA ARG A 75 -4.13 6.74 -1.28
C ARG A 75 -3.01 7.65 -1.78
N TYR A 76 -1.76 7.25 -1.61
CA TYR A 76 -0.62 7.99 -2.13
C TYR A 76 -0.67 8.13 -3.66
N LEU A 77 -0.99 7.04 -4.36
CA LEU A 77 -1.14 7.04 -5.83
C LEU A 77 -2.27 7.97 -6.31
N MET A 78 -3.42 7.97 -5.62
CA MET A 78 -4.54 8.85 -5.95
C MET A 78 -4.18 10.32 -5.78
N VAL A 79 -3.50 10.67 -4.68
CA VAL A 79 -3.02 12.04 -4.45
C VAL A 79 -2.08 12.44 -5.59
N LEU A 80 -1.10 11.60 -5.93
CA LEU A 80 -0.10 11.91 -6.95
C LEU A 80 -0.68 12.01 -8.38
N HIS A 81 -1.71 11.23 -8.72
CA HIS A 81 -2.44 11.41 -9.98
C HIS A 81 -3.11 12.78 -10.04
N SER A 82 -3.71 13.23 -8.93
CA SER A 82 -4.31 14.56 -8.84
C SER A 82 -3.30 15.70 -9.04
N TRP A 83 -2.00 15.49 -8.77
CA TRP A 83 -0.94 16.47 -9.00
C TRP A 83 -0.39 16.48 -10.43
N LEU A 84 -0.62 15.42 -11.22
CA LEU A 84 -0.05 15.29 -12.58
C LEU A 84 -1.04 15.71 -13.68
N VAL A 85 -2.31 15.98 -13.32
CA VAL A 85 -3.40 16.37 -14.24
C VAL A 85 -3.84 17.84 -14.04
N LEU A 86 -3.10 18.61 -13.22
CA LEU A 86 -3.23 20.07 -13.03
C LEU A 86 -1.94 20.75 -13.51
#